data_AF-A0A8T4I5E0-F1
#
_entry.id   AF-A0A8T4I5E0-F1
#
_cell.length_a   1.000
_cell.length_b   1.000
_cell.length_c   1.000
_cell.angle_alpha   90.00
_cell.angle_beta   90.00
_cell.angle_gamma   90.00
#
_symmetry.space_group_name_H-M   'P 1'
#
loop_
_entity.id
_entity.type
_entity.pdbx_description
1 polymer ?
#
loop_
_entity_poly.entity_id
_entity_poly.type
_entity_poly.pdbx_seq_one_letter_code
_entity_poly.pdbx_strand_id
1 'polypeptide(L)' 'MPYMIVWIEEAAKFFREGPEMEGLVMEARSAGLSVIISLQRPSATSMPTDVRDQLGGVFC' A
#
# COMPACT_ATOMS: atom_id res chain seq x y z
N MET A 1 -12.22 -14.15 -11.48
CA MET A 1 -12.58 -13.18 -10.42
C MET A 1 -12.55 -11.78 -11.04
N PRO A 2 -13.45 -10.86 -10.64
CA PRO A 2 -13.38 -9.48 -11.11
C PRO A 2 -12.09 -8.81 -10.60
N TYR A 3 -11.55 -7.89 -11.38
CA TYR A 3 -10.41 -7.08 -10.97
C TYR A 3 -10.84 -6.09 -9.88
N MET A 4 -10.06 -5.97 -8.82
CA MET A 4 -10.37 -5.06 -7.71
C MET A 4 -9.33 -3.96 -7.58
N ILE A 5 -9.81 -2.78 -7.18
CA ILE A 5 -8.95 -1.66 -6.78
C ILE A 5 -9.25 -1.36 -5.32
N VAL A 6 -8.23 -1.47 -4.48
CA VAL A 6 -8.30 -1.07 -3.07
C VAL A 6 -7.59 0.26 -2.95
N TRP A 7 -8.34 1.30 -2.59
CA TRP A 7 -7.79 2.62 -2.35
C TRP A 7 -7.88 2.94 -0.86
N ILE A 8 -6.71 3.07 -0.23
CA ILE A 8 -6.57 3.45 1.18
C ILE A 8 -6.19 4.93 1.26
N GLU A 9 -7.13 5.74 1.71
CA GLU A 9 -6.89 7.14 2.02
C GLU A 9 -6.19 7.30 3.37
N GLU A 10 -5.13 8.08 3.41
CA GLU A 10 -4.30 8.35 4.59
C GLU A 10 -3.83 7.08 5.31
N ALA A 11 -2.97 6.32 4.63
CA ALA A 11 -2.51 5.03 5.13
C ALA A 11 -1.47 5.11 6.27
N ALA A 12 -1.06 6.29 6.72
CA ALA A 12 -0.02 6.40 7.75
C ALA A 12 -0.39 5.70 9.06
N LYS A 13 -1.69 5.61 9.37
CA LYS A 13 -2.19 4.88 10.54
C LYS A 13 -2.06 3.37 10.37
N PHE A 14 -2.27 2.86 9.16
CA PHE A 14 -2.14 1.43 8.85
C PHE A 14 -0.70 0.95 9.03
N PHE A 15 0.29 1.77 8.66
CA PHE A 15 1.70 1.44 8.84
C PHE A 15 2.17 1.43 10.29
N ARG A 16 1.48 2.14 11.19
CA ARG A 16 1.86 2.24 12.62
C ARG A 16 1.12 1.26 13.52
N GLU A 17 -0.17 1.07 13.25
CA GLU A 17 -1.11 0.43 14.17
C GLU A 17 -2.01 -0.62 13.49
N GLY A 18 -1.88 -0.78 12.17
CA GLY A 18 -2.81 -1.56 11.35
C GLY A 18 -2.37 -3.01 11.09
N PRO A 19 -3.19 -3.72 10.28
CA PRO A 19 -2.84 -5.05 9.79
C PRO A 19 -1.57 -5.04 8.93
N GLU A 20 -0.94 -6.20 8.80
CA GLU A 20 0.28 -6.39 8.02
C GLU A 20 0.06 -6.05 6.53
N MET A 21 0.52 -4.86 6.14
CA MET A 21 0.37 -4.36 4.77
C MET A 21 1.27 -5.08 3.77
N GLU A 22 2.37 -5.68 4.25
CA GLU A 22 3.37 -6.34 3.42
C GLU A 22 2.78 -7.51 2.63
N GLY A 23 2.10 -8.45 3.31
CA GLY A 23 1.45 -9.57 2.64
C GLY A 23 0.37 -9.13 1.64
N LEU A 24 -0.38 -8.05 1.94
CA LEU A 24 -1.36 -7.50 1.02
C LEU A 24 -0.69 -7.02 -0.28
N VAL A 25 0.37 -6.21 -0.18
CA VAL A 25 0.98 -5.62 -1.38
C VAL A 25 1.81 -6.63 -2.18
N MET A 26 2.39 -7.65 -1.52
CA MET A 26 3.12 -8.73 -2.19
C MET A 26 2.20 -9.61 -3.06
N GLU A 27 1.01 -9.95 -2.56
CA GLU A 27 0.09 -10.87 -3.25
C GLU A 27 -0.99 -10.16 -4.09
N ALA A 28 -1.10 -8.84 -4.01
CA ALA A 28 -2.14 -8.08 -4.70
C ALA A 28 -2.17 -8.40 -6.21
N ARG A 29 -1.00 -8.42 -6.87
CA ARG A 29 -0.92 -8.65 -8.32
C ARG A 29 -1.38 -10.05 -8.71
N SER A 30 -0.98 -11.09 -7.97
CA SER A 30 -1.35 -12.48 -8.24
C SER A 30 -2.85 -12.71 -7.99
N ALA A 31 -3.42 -11.99 -7.01
CA ALA A 31 -4.84 -12.00 -6.69
C ALA A 31 -5.73 -11.19 -7.66
N GLY A 32 -5.16 -10.45 -8.61
CA GLY A 32 -5.92 -9.59 -9.52
C GLY A 32 -6.42 -8.29 -8.88
N LEU A 33 -5.59 -7.70 -8.00
CA LEU A 33 -5.88 -6.50 -7.23
C LEU A 33 -4.82 -5.42 -7.49
N SER A 34 -5.26 -4.16 -7.61
CA SER A 34 -4.40 -2.98 -7.47
C SER A 34 -4.59 -2.36 -6.09
N VAL A 35 -3.48 -1.99 -5.44
CA VAL A 35 -3.49 -1.20 -4.19
C VAL A 35 -3.05 0.23 -4.52
N ILE A 36 -3.87 1.20 -4.13
CA ILE A 36 -3.57 2.63 -4.19
C ILE A 36 -3.49 3.17 -2.77
N ILE A 37 -2.39 3.85 -2.45
CA ILE A 37 -2.11 4.35 -1.11
C ILE A 37 -1.89 5.86 -1.16
N SER A 38 -2.72 6.60 -0.42
CA SER A 38 -2.55 8.04 -0.22
C SER A 38 -1.87 8.32 1.11
N LEU A 39 -0.97 9.32 1.12
CA LEU A 39 -0.34 9.87 2.34
C LEU A 39 -0.36 11.39 2.27
N GLN A 40 -0.90 12.06 3.30
CA GLN A 40 -0.86 13.53 3.36
C GLN A 40 0.54 14.07 3.67
N ARG A 41 1.32 13.31 4.42
CA ARG A 41 2.69 13.68 4.83
C ARG A 41 3.63 12.49 4.66
N PRO A 42 4.00 12.15 3.41
CA PRO A 42 4.93 11.05 3.18
C PRO A 42 6.29 11.38 3.78
N SER A 43 6.89 10.42 4.48
CA SER A 43 8.27 10.51 4.97
C SER A 43 9.00 9.19 4.74
N ALA A 44 10.33 9.21 4.76
CA ALA A 44 11.13 8.00 4.61
C ALA A 44 10.87 6.94 5.69
N THR A 45 10.28 7.34 6.82
CA THR A 45 9.96 6.49 7.97
C THR A 45 8.46 6.24 8.12
N SER A 46 7.60 6.85 7.30
CA SER A 46 6.15 6.69 7.41
C SER A 46 5.65 5.36 6.87
N MET A 47 6.41 4.73 5.96
CA MET A 47 6.07 3.48 5.29
C MET A 47 7.25 2.50 5.42
N PRO A 48 7.01 1.21 5.74
CA PRO A 48 8.05 0.18 5.73
C PRO A 48 8.71 0.06 4.35
N THR A 49 10.01 -0.24 4.34
CA THR A 49 10.77 -0.40 3.09
C THR A 49 10.20 -1.51 2.22
N ASP A 50 9.85 -2.66 2.81
CA ASP A 50 9.33 -3.81 2.07
C ASP A 50 8.00 -3.49 1.38
N VAL A 51 7.13 -2.72 2.05
CA VAL A 51 5.88 -2.23 1.44
C VAL A 51 6.18 -1.27 0.29
N ARG A 52 7.11 -0.34 0.48
CA ARG A 52 7.48 0.64 -0.55
C ARG A 52 8.06 -0.03 -1.79
N ASP A 53 8.87 -1.06 -1.62
CA ASP A 53 9.53 -1.77 -2.71
C ASP A 53 8.53 -2.58 -3.57
N GLN A 54 7.34 -2.89 -3.05
CA GLN A 54 6.25 -3.51 -3.82
C GLN A 54 5.42 -2.50 -4.63
N LEU A 55 5.49 -1.19 -4.33
CA LEU A 55 4.69 -0.18 -5.02
C LEU A 55 5.35 0.20 -6.35
N GLY A 56 4.74 -0.22 -7.46
CA GLY A 56 5.29 -0.03 -8.82
C GLY A 56 5.24 1.41 -9.38
N GLY A 57 4.72 2.39 -8.62
CA GLY A 57 4.63 3.77 -9.07
C GLY A 57 4.23 4.73 -7.96
N VAL A 58 4.60 5.99 -8.15
CA VAL A 58 4.25 7.11 -7.26
C VAL A 58 3.68 8.23 -8.11
N PHE A 59 2.58 8.83 -7.65
CA PHE A 59 2.02 10.06 -8.19
C PHE A 59 1.96 11.09 -7.07
N CYS A 60 2.30 12.35 -7.38
CA CYS A 60 2.32 13.47 -6.44
C CYS A 60 1.31 14.55 -6.82
#